data_AF-A0A957ZPW7-F1
#
_entry.id   AF-A0A957ZPW7-F1
#
_cell.length_a   1.000
_cell.length_b   1.000
_cell.length_c   1.000
_cell.angle_alpha   90.00
_cell.angle_beta   90.00
_cell.angle_gamma   90.00
#
_symmetry.space_group_name_H-M   'P 1'
#
loop_
_entity.id
_entity.type
_entity.pdbx_description
1 polymer ?
#
loop_
_entity_poly.entity_id
_entity_poly.type
_entity_poly.pdbx_seq_one_letter_code
_entity_poly.pdbx_strand_id
1 'polypeptide(L)'
;MKNRGTITFFLIIGLYFLLPVAALAQGPSGTPSASRGRALWGQNCLPCHGPTGLGDGPTAQQEIPGPLPNFADPIYSREMIP
;
A
#
# COMPACT_ATOMS: atom_id res chain seq x y z
N MET A 1 -33.80 -32.76 -24.53
CA MET A 1 -32.84 -31.79 -25.10
C MET A 1 -32.17 -31.08 -23.94
N LYS A 2 -31.01 -31.57 -23.48
CA LYS A 2 -30.32 -31.03 -22.29
C LYS A 2 -29.62 -29.74 -22.72
N ASN A 3 -30.01 -28.60 -22.15
CA ASN A 3 -29.55 -27.25 -22.51
C ASN A 3 -28.01 -27.15 -22.51
N ARG A 4 -27.40 -27.33 -23.69
CA ARG A 4 -25.95 -27.21 -23.87
C ARG A 4 -25.44 -25.84 -23.40
N GLY A 5 -26.22 -24.78 -23.59
CA GLY A 5 -25.89 -23.43 -23.12
C GLY A 5 -25.84 -23.28 -21.60
N THR A 6 -26.68 -24.01 -20.86
CA THR A 6 -26.67 -23.94 -19.39
C THR A 6 -25.41 -24.58 -18.82
N ILE A 7 -24.96 -25.69 -19.40
CA ILE A 7 -23.72 -26.37 -18.97
C ILE A 7 -22.49 -25.49 -19.27
N THR A 8 -22.42 -24.89 -20.46
CA THR A 8 -21.31 -23.98 -20.83
C THR A 8 -21.28 -22.74 -19.93
N PHE A 9 -22.43 -22.18 -19.56
CA PHE A 9 -22.51 -21.04 -18.64
C PHE A 9 -21.95 -21.36 -17.25
N PHE A 10 -22.31 -22.53 -16.68
CA PHE A 10 -21.78 -22.95 -15.38
C PHE A 10 -20.28 -23.31 -15.42
N LEU A 11 -19.78 -23.85 -16.54
CA LEU A 11 -18.34 -24.12 -16.70
C LEU A 11 -17.51 -22.84 -16.80
N ILE A 12 -18.00 -21.81 -17.50
CA ILE A 12 -17.31 -20.52 -17.60
C ILE A 12 -17.32 -19.79 -16.25
N ILE A 13 -18.44 -19.79 -15.54
CA ILE A 13 -18.54 -19.17 -14.20
C ILE A 13 -17.65 -19.93 -13.20
N GLY A 14 -17.69 -21.25 -13.22
CA GLY A 14 -16.80 -22.08 -12.39
C GLY A 14 -15.32 -21.81 -12.70
N LEU A 15 -14.95 -21.66 -13.97
CA LEU A 15 -13.58 -21.35 -14.39
C LEU A 15 -13.15 -19.93 -13.96
N TYR A 16 -14.06 -18.95 -14.01
CA TYR A 16 -13.82 -17.58 -13.52
C TYR A 16 -13.68 -17.51 -12.00
N PHE A 17 -14.43 -18.33 -11.25
CA PHE A 17 -14.30 -18.45 -9.79
C PHE A 17 -13.07 -19.24 -9.33
N LEU A 18 -12.48 -20.06 -10.21
CA LEU A 18 -11.25 -20.82 -9.96
C LEU A 18 -9.97 -20.09 -10.40
N LEU A 19 -10.06 -18.94 -11.10
CA LEU A 19 -8.92 -18.06 -11.30
C LEU A 19 -8.46 -17.52 -9.94
N PRO A 20 -7.17 -17.61 -9.61
CA PRO A 20 -6.76 -17.68 -8.23
C PRO A 20 -6.80 -16.28 -7.60
N VAL A 21 -7.65 -16.14 -6.59
CA VAL A 21 -7.57 -15.08 -5.56
C VAL A 21 -6.15 -14.97 -4.96
N ALA A 22 -5.29 -15.99 -5.15
CA ALA A 22 -3.87 -15.96 -4.81
C ALA A 22 -3.09 -14.82 -5.48
N ALA A 23 -3.55 -14.26 -6.61
CA ALA A 23 -2.91 -13.10 -7.24
C ALA A 23 -3.02 -11.80 -6.41
N LEU A 24 -3.92 -11.75 -5.42
CA LEU A 24 -4.13 -10.55 -4.59
C LEU A 24 -3.26 -10.52 -3.32
N ALA A 25 -2.62 -11.64 -2.95
CA ALA A 25 -1.76 -11.74 -1.76
C ALA A 25 -0.31 -11.36 -2.06
N GLN A 26 -0.09 -10.19 -2.65
CA GLN A 26 1.25 -9.68 -3.01
C GLN A 26 1.89 -8.99 -1.80
N GLY A 27 2.28 -9.76 -0.79
CA GLY A 27 3.17 -9.25 0.26
C GLY A 27 4.59 -9.03 -0.28
N PRO A 28 5.43 -8.26 0.42
CA PRO A 28 6.84 -8.17 0.07
C PRO A 28 7.45 -9.58 0.05
N SER A 29 8.15 -9.94 -1.04
CA SER A 29 8.75 -11.26 -1.25
C SER A 29 9.95 -11.56 -0.34
N GLY A 30 10.28 -10.64 0.58
CA GLY A 30 11.36 -10.78 1.53
C GLY A 30 11.35 -9.66 2.58
N THR A 31 12.30 -9.73 3.51
CA THR A 31 12.46 -8.70 4.54
C THR A 31 12.72 -7.33 3.92
N PRO A 32 11.97 -6.28 4.28
CA PRO A 32 12.24 -4.92 3.81
C PRO A 32 13.67 -4.47 4.12
N SER A 33 14.31 -3.81 3.15
CA SER A 33 15.66 -3.27 3.32
C SER A 33 15.61 -1.86 3.90
N ALA A 34 16.17 -1.69 5.11
CA ALA A 34 16.26 -0.39 5.77
C ALA A 34 17.11 0.61 4.98
N SER A 35 18.19 0.16 4.31
CA SER A 35 19.03 1.03 3.48
C SER A 35 18.28 1.53 2.25
N ARG A 36 17.52 0.65 1.59
CA ARG A 36 16.64 1.05 0.48
C ARG A 36 15.54 2.00 0.95
N GLY A 37 14.93 1.71 2.10
CA GLY A 37 13.92 2.58 2.71
C GLY A 37 14.47 3.98 2.99
N ARG A 38 15.69 4.08 3.53
CA ARG A 38 16.36 5.38 3.77
C ARG A 38 16.60 6.17 2.49
N ALA A 39 17.02 5.51 1.40
CA ALA A 39 17.20 6.17 0.12
C ALA A 39 15.88 6.71 -0.44
N LEU A 40 14.81 5.92 -0.38
CA LEU A 40 13.47 6.34 -0.81
C LEU A 40 12.91 7.46 0.05
N TRP A 41 13.15 7.43 1.37
CA TRP A 41 12.76 8.49 2.30
C TRP A 41 13.36 9.84 1.90
N GLY A 42 14.67 9.87 1.63
CA GLY A 42 15.36 11.07 1.21
C GLY A 42 14.82 11.67 -0.09
N GLN A 43 14.39 10.83 -1.03
CA GLN A 43 13.90 11.25 -2.34
C GLN A 43 12.45 11.75 -2.31
N ASN A 44 11.59 11.13 -1.50
CA ASN A 44 10.14 11.30 -1.64
C ASN A 44 9.46 11.88 -0.40
N CYS A 45 10.05 11.69 0.78
CA CYS A 45 9.38 11.97 2.06
C CYS A 45 10.01 13.16 2.78
N LEU A 46 11.33 13.27 2.72
CA LEU A 46 12.14 14.26 3.43
C LEU A 46 11.71 15.72 3.18
N PRO A 47 11.33 16.16 1.96
CA PRO A 47 10.94 17.55 1.74
C PRO A 47 9.79 18.04 2.63
N CYS A 48 8.81 17.17 2.90
CA CYS A 48 7.66 17.49 3.74
C CYS A 48 7.83 16.99 5.18
N HIS A 49 8.26 15.74 5.36
CA HIS A 49 8.28 15.09 6.67
C HIS A 49 9.58 15.27 7.46
N GLY A 50 10.62 15.82 6.82
CA GLY A 50 11.94 16.05 7.41
C GLY A 50 12.74 14.77 7.71
N PRO A 51 13.94 14.89 8.28
CA PRO A 51 14.79 13.73 8.57
C PRO A 51 14.29 12.88 9.75
N THR A 52 13.45 13.46 10.62
CA THR A 52 12.92 12.81 11.83
C THR A 52 11.52 12.24 11.64
N GLY A 53 10.84 12.59 10.55
CA GLY A 53 9.45 12.17 10.29
C GLY A 53 8.41 12.94 11.11
N LEU A 54 8.79 14.09 11.67
CA LEU A 54 7.92 14.90 12.54
C LEU A 54 7.10 15.93 11.76
N GLY A 55 7.21 15.99 10.43
CA GLY A 55 6.57 17.04 9.65
C GLY A 55 7.35 18.35 9.67
N ASP A 56 8.67 18.28 9.88
CA ASP A 56 9.61 19.41 9.99
C ASP A 56 10.41 19.64 8.70
N GLY A 57 9.93 19.12 7.56
CA GLY A 57 10.57 19.31 6.27
C GLY A 57 10.46 20.76 5.77
N PRO A 58 11.39 21.21 4.90
CA PRO A 58 11.43 22.58 4.41
C PRO A 58 10.14 23.04 3.72
N THR A 59 9.35 22.12 3.15
CA THR A 59 8.09 22.44 2.46
C THR A 59 6.84 22.16 3.29
N ALA A 60 6.98 21.71 4.54
CA ALA A 60 5.88 21.27 5.39
C ALA A 60 4.77 22.31 5.58
N GLN A 61 5.14 23.59 5.66
CA GLN A 61 4.21 24.70 5.93
C GLN A 61 3.70 25.40 4.67
N GLN A 62 4.27 25.08 3.50
CA GLN A 62 4.04 25.81 2.26
C GLN A 62 3.05 25.08 1.35
N GLU A 63 3.09 23.74 1.35
CA GLU A 63 2.43 22.92 0.33
C GLU A 63 1.20 22.16 0.86
N ILE A 64 0.96 22.14 2.18
CA ILE A 64 -0.07 21.27 2.79
C ILE A 64 -0.90 22.07 3.82
N PRO A 65 -2.24 22.11 3.69
CA PRO A 65 -3.11 22.67 4.71
C PRO A 65 -3.15 21.77 5.96
N GLY A 66 -2.63 22.28 7.08
CA GLY A 66 -2.69 21.61 8.40
C GLY A 66 -1.41 20.87 8.79
N PRO A 67 -1.37 20.32 10.01
CA PRO A 67 -0.18 19.62 10.51
C PRO A 67 0.02 18.29 9.77
N LEU A 68 1.26 18.04 9.35
CA LEU A 68 1.66 16.72 8.85
C LEU A 68 1.59 15.68 9.98
N PRO A 69 1.26 14.42 9.66
CA PRO A 69 1.35 13.34 10.63
C PRO A 69 2.77 13.21 11.19
N ASN A 70 2.84 13.04 12.50
CA ASN A 70 4.06 12.72 13.21
C ASN A 70 4.27 11.19 13.18
N PHE A 71 5.24 10.71 12.41
CA PHE A 71 5.52 9.28 12.33
C PHE A 71 6.21 8.69 13.56
N ALA A 72 6.71 9.53 14.47
CA ALA A 72 7.19 9.12 15.78
C ALA A 72 6.05 8.93 16.80
N ASP A 73 4.80 9.28 16.46
CA ASP A 73 3.65 8.99 17.30
C ASP A 73 3.37 7.48 17.32
N PRO A 74 3.44 6.81 18.48
CA PRO A 74 3.20 5.37 18.61
C PRO A 74 1.77 4.95 18.28
N ILE A 75 0.78 5.85 18.37
CA ILE A 75 -0.60 5.57 17.99
C ILE A 75 -0.70 5.61 16.46
N TYR A 76 -0.18 6.68 15.85
CA TYR A 76 -0.19 6.84 14.39
C TYR A 76 0.56 5.71 13.67
N SER A 77 1.76 5.37 14.14
CA SER A 77 2.61 4.33 13.53
C SER A 77 2.03 2.91 13.63
N ARG A 78 1.13 2.65 14.58
CA ARG A 78 0.51 1.32 14.78
C ARG A 78 -0.85 1.19 14.12
N GLU A 79 -1.61 2.28 14.01
CA GLU A 79 -3.00 2.22 13.54
C GLU A 79 -3.15 2.58 12.06
N MET A 80 -2.23 3.36 11.49
CA MET A 80 -2.38 3.93 10.15
C MET A 80 -1.43 3.37 9.10
N ILE A 81 -0.58 2.41 9.46
CA ILE A 81 0.15 1.56 8.51
C ILE A 81 -0.72 0.30 8.28
N PRO A 82 -1.48 0.20 7.17
CA PRO A 82 -2.29 -0.97 6.87
C PRO A 82 -1.45 -2.23 6.61
#